data_AF-M2YAY5-F1
#
_entry.id   AF-M2YAY5-F1
#
_cell.length_a   1.000
_cell.length_b   1.000
_cell.length_c   1.000
_cell.angle_alpha   90.00
_cell.angle_beta   90.00
_cell.angle_gamma   90.00
#
_symmetry.space_group_name_H-M   'P 1'
#
loop_
_entity.id
_entity.type
_entity.pdbx_description
1 polymer ?
#
loop_
_entity_poly.entity_id
_entity_poly.type
_entity_poly.pdbx_seq_one_letter_code
_entity_poly.pdbx_strand_id
1 'polypeptide(L)' 'MAGAQPATSVAAGCRSYWPSPYPVCDDLKDLYTSLGGPAGPLGLPTSAQQPYGVDGLRQTFTGGAIVWTPATGAYLE' A
#
# COMPACT_ATOMS: atom_id res chain seq x y z
N MET A 1 -1.41 -19.84 13.72
CA MET A 1 -2.46 -18.81 13.83
C MET A 1 -2.14 -17.64 12.91
N ALA A 2 -2.49 -17.74 11.63
CA ALA A 2 -2.38 -16.64 10.68
C ALA A 2 -3.71 -15.88 10.72
N GLY A 3 -3.75 -14.78 11.47
CA GLY A 3 -4.93 -13.95 11.59
C GLY A 3 -5.16 -13.21 10.26
N ALA A 4 -6.20 -13.61 9.54
CA ALA A 4 -6.79 -12.76 8.52
C ALA A 4 -7.26 -11.46 9.21
N GLN A 5 -6.61 -10.34 8.88
CA GLN A 5 -7.00 -9.03 9.41
C GLN A 5 -8.31 -8.57 8.74
N PRO A 6 -9.25 -7.98 9.50
CA PRO A 6 -10.60 -7.69 9.04
C PRO A 6 -10.64 -6.49 8.10
N ALA A 7 -11.44 -6.61 7.04
CA ALA A 7 -11.72 -5.62 6.00
C ALA A 7 -12.59 -4.43 6.49
N THR A 8 -12.22 -3.81 7.60
CA THR A 8 -12.92 -2.64 8.17
C THR A 8 -11.93 -1.71 8.86
N SER A 9 -11.37 -0.76 8.12
CA SER A 9 -10.80 0.48 8.69
C SER A 9 -10.78 1.58 7.63
N VAL A 10 -11.93 2.25 7.45
CA VAL A 10 -12.06 3.48 6.68
C VAL A 10 -10.98 4.51 7.11
N ALA A 11 -10.04 4.83 6.21
CA ALA A 11 -9.17 6.02 6.17
C ALA A 11 -8.34 6.41 7.43
N ALA A 12 -8.25 5.57 8.47
CA ALA A 12 -7.51 5.90 9.70
C ALA A 12 -6.01 5.51 9.66
N GLY A 13 -5.57 4.82 8.60
CA GLY A 13 -4.31 4.06 8.62
C GLY A 13 -3.09 4.69 7.95
N CYS A 14 -3.16 5.89 7.38
CA CYS A 14 -2.08 6.45 6.56
C CYS A 14 -0.75 6.66 7.32
N ARG A 15 0.34 6.07 6.82
CA ARG A 15 1.72 6.35 7.28
C ARG A 15 2.45 7.18 6.24
N SER A 16 3.07 8.26 6.69
CA SER A 16 4.01 9.07 5.90
C SER A 16 5.42 8.47 5.98
N TYR A 17 6.15 8.51 4.86
CA TYR A 17 7.47 7.89 4.74
C TYR A 17 8.51 8.91 4.29
N TRP A 18 9.03 9.70 5.25
CA TRP A 18 10.08 10.68 4.97
C TRP A 18 11.36 10.00 4.43
N PRO A 19 12.05 10.54 3.41
CA PRO A 19 11.87 11.86 2.77
C PRO A 19 10.80 11.92 1.67
N SER A 20 10.07 10.84 1.42
CA SER A 20 8.97 10.87 0.46
C SER A 20 7.74 11.60 1.03
N PRO A 21 7.14 12.55 0.29
CA PRO A 21 5.95 13.26 0.71
C PRO A 21 4.67 12.42 0.58
N TYR A 22 4.74 11.20 0.03
CA TYR A 22 3.57 10.38 -0.29
C TYR A 22 3.19 9.45 0.86
N PRO A 23 2.00 9.62 1.47
CA PRO A 23 1.52 8.71 2.50
C PRO A 23 0.96 7.42 1.89
N VAL A 24 1.15 6.30 2.58
CA VAL A 24 0.57 5.00 2.23
C VAL A 24 -0.44 4.59 3.29
N CYS A 25 -1.66 4.28 2.85
CA CYS A 25 -2.82 4.01 3.68
C CYS A 25 -3.34 2.57 3.52
N ASP A 26 -4.19 2.17 4.46
CA ASP A 26 -5.00 0.94 4.39
C ASP A 26 -4.21 -0.36 4.14
N ASP A 27 -4.81 -1.35 3.47
CA ASP A 27 -4.22 -2.63 3.10
C ASP A 27 -2.94 -2.49 2.27
N LEU A 28 -2.87 -1.43 1.46
CA LEU A 28 -1.70 -1.14 0.63
C LEU A 28 -0.47 -0.85 1.51
N LYS A 29 -0.68 -0.16 2.64
CA LYS A 29 0.35 0.04 3.67
C LYS A 29 0.69 -1.25 4.40
N ASP A 30 -0.28 -2.12 4.67
CA ASP A 30 -0.03 -3.40 5.36
C ASP A 30 0.94 -4.27 4.56
N LEU A 31 0.65 -4.48 3.26
CA LEU A 31 1.56 -5.17 2.36
C LEU A 31 2.91 -4.44 2.26
N TYR A 32 2.89 -3.12 2.05
CA TYR A 32 4.13 -2.35 1.96
C TYR A 32 5.00 -2.49 3.21
N THR A 33 4.39 -2.50 4.40
CA THR A 33 5.09 -2.67 5.67
C THR A 33 5.60 -4.10 5.84
N SER A 34 4.81 -5.09 5.44
CA SER A 34 5.18 -6.51 5.44
C SER A 34 6.41 -6.78 4.56
N LEU A 35 6.56 -6.05 3.46
CA LEU A 35 7.71 -6.10 2.56
C LEU A 35 8.96 -5.36 3.10
N GLY A 36 8.88 -4.72 4.27
CA GLY A 36 9.98 -3.93 4.85
C GLY A 36 9.90 -2.43 4.58
N GLY A 37 8.81 -1.96 3.97
CA GLY A 37 8.54 -0.54 3.72
C GLY A 37 9.66 0.13 2.91
N PRO A 38 10.15 1.31 3.33
CA PRO A 38 11.15 2.06 2.57
C PRO A 38 12.55 1.41 2.58
N ALA A 39 12.81 0.50 3.52
CA ALA A 39 14.02 -0.31 3.56
C ALA A 39 13.88 -1.64 2.79
N GLY A 40 12.67 -1.93 2.29
CA GLY A 40 12.35 -3.13 1.52
C GLY A 40 12.66 -2.99 0.02
N PRO A 41 12.33 -4.01 -0.78
CA PRO A 41 12.65 -4.05 -2.20
C PRO A 41 11.92 -2.99 -3.04
N LEU A 42 10.77 -2.48 -2.56
CA LEU A 42 10.03 -1.40 -3.23
C LEU A 42 10.66 -0.02 -3.02
N GLY A 43 11.40 0.18 -1.94
CA GLY A 43 11.93 1.50 -1.57
C GLY A 43 10.83 2.51 -1.21
N LEU A 44 11.11 3.79 -1.42
CA LEU A 44 10.21 4.88 -1.05
C LEU A 44 9.00 4.98 -2.01
N PRO A 45 7.83 5.41 -1.52
CA PRO A 45 6.71 5.73 -2.41
C PRO A 45 7.09 6.91 -3.30
N THR A 46 6.69 6.85 -4.57
CA THR A 46 6.96 7.90 -5.58
C THR A 46 5.69 8.59 -6.05
N SER A 47 4.53 8.06 -5.67
CA SER A 47 3.23 8.68 -5.87
C SER A 47 2.32 8.36 -4.68
N ALA A 48 1.25 9.13 -4.51
CA ALA A 48 0.17 8.81 -3.59
C ALA A 48 -0.70 7.68 -4.17
N GLN A 49 -1.53 7.07 -3.32
CA GLN A 49 -2.56 6.12 -3.78
C GLN A 49 -3.51 6.80 -4.76
N GLN A 50 -3.63 6.20 -5.94
CA GLN A 50 -4.53 6.63 -7.01
C GLN A 50 -5.60 5.56 -7.22
N PRO A 51 -6.83 5.94 -7.59
CA PRO A 51 -7.87 4.97 -7.95
C PRO A 51 -7.41 4.12 -9.14
N TYR A 52 -7.66 2.81 -9.05
CA TYR A 52 -7.32 1.82 -10.06
C TYR A 52 -8.56 0.96 -10.39
N GLY A 53 -9.13 1.17 -11.57
CA GLY A 53 -10.38 0.51 -11.95
C GLY A 53 -11.59 1.06 -11.19
N VAL A 54 -12.56 0.20 -10.91
CA VAL A 54 -13.84 0.60 -10.28
C VAL A 54 -13.69 0.82 -8.77
N ASP A 55 -13.02 -0.09 -8.06
CA ASP A 55 -12.88 -0.07 -6.60
C ASP A 55 -11.44 -0.36 -6.13
N GLY A 56 -10.45 -0.31 -7.02
CA GLY A 56 -9.05 -0.57 -6.68
C GLY A 56 -8.28 0.70 -6.33
N LEU A 57 -7.11 0.50 -5.74
CA LEU A 57 -6.11 1.53 -5.45
C LEU A 57 -4.77 1.08 -5.98
N ARG A 58 -3.98 2.00 -6.53
CA ARG A 58 -2.62 1.74 -7.00
C ARG A 58 -1.68 2.78 -6.44
N GLN A 59 -0.50 2.36 -6.04
CA GLN A 59 0.56 3.26 -5.64
C GLN A 59 1.90 2.83 -6.23
N THR A 60 2.64 3.80 -6.73
CA THR A 60 3.97 3.59 -7.30
C THR A 60 5.04 3.86 -6.25
N PHE A 61 6.10 3.05 -6.29
CA PHE A 61 7.29 3.14 -5.47
C PHE A 61 8.53 3.16 -6.37
N THR A 62 9.71 3.40 -5.79
CA THR A 62 10.96 3.46 -6.55
C THR A 62 11.30 2.12 -7.23
N GLY A 63 10.96 1.00 -6.58
CA GLY A 63 11.28 -0.36 -7.04
C GLY A 63 10.11 -1.14 -7.66
N GLY A 64 8.94 -0.52 -7.85
CA GLY A 64 7.76 -1.21 -8.40
C GLY A 64 6.45 -0.50 -8.08
N ALA A 65 5.32 -1.18 -8.23
CA ALA A 65 4.02 -0.67 -7.80
C ALA A 65 3.30 -1.70 -6.92
N ILE A 66 2.43 -1.22 -6.03
CA ILE A 66 1.45 -2.07 -5.36
C ILE A 66 0.08 -1.67 -5.89
N VAL A 67 -0.70 -2.67 -6.27
CA VAL A 67 -2.12 -2.54 -6.57
C VAL A 67 -2.91 -3.26 -5.49
N TRP A 68 -3.98 -2.64 -5.03
CA TRP A 68 -4.97 -3.21 -4.15
C TRP A 68 -6.31 -3.23 -4.88
N THR A 69 -7.01 -4.37 -4.83
CA THR A 69 -8.42 -4.43 -5.23
C THR A 69 -9.21 -5.22 -4.18
N PRO A 70 -10.51 -4.97 -4.03
CA PRO A 70 -11.34 -5.78 -3.12
C PRO A 70 -11.42 -7.26 -3.55
N ALA A 71 -11.16 -7.56 -4.83
CA ALA A 71 -11.21 -8.92 -5.36
C ALA A 71 -9.94 -9.74 -5.03
N THR A 72 -8.76 -9.10 -5.04
CA THR A 72 -7.46 -9.79 -4.88
C THR A 72 -6.67 -9.37 -3.64
N GLY A 73 -7.08 -8.31 -2.95
CA GLY A 73 -6.28 -7.65 -1.91
C GLY A 73 -5.11 -6.84 -2.50
N ALA A 74 -4.14 -6.49 -1.66
CA ALA A 74 -2.91 -5.82 -2.09
C ALA A 74 -1.92 -6.83 -2.68
N TYR A 75 -1.36 -6.53 -3.84
CA TYR A 75 -0.35 -7.32 -4.53
C TYR A 75 0.65 -6.44 -5.27
N LEU A 76 1.83 -6.99 -5.56
CA LEU A 76 2.88 -6.31 -6.32
C LEU A 76 2.58 -6.40 -7.82
N GLU A 77 2.71 -5.27 -8.50
CA GLU A 77 2.83 -5.17 -9.97
C GLU A 77 4.30 -4.95 -10.35
#